data_AF-A0A7K7QEL8-F1
#
_entry.id   AF-A0A7K7QEL8-F1
#
_cell.length_a   1.000
_cell.length_b   1.000
_cell.length_c   1.000
_cell.angle_alpha   90.00
_cell.angle_beta   90.00
_cell.angle_gamma   90.00
#
_symmetry.space_group_name_H-M   'P 1'
#
loop_
_entity.id
_entity.type
_entity.pdbx_description
1 polymer ?
#
loop_
_entity_poly.entity_id
_entity_poly.type
_entity_poly.pdbx_seq_one_letter_code
_entity_poly.pdbx_strand_id
1 'polypeptide(L)'
;PGTYRPYELGQEMGVWVNNSDGVTPAVGRAWPPGDSVFPDYTNPRTVEWWTQLCLEFKDVLDYDGIWIDMNEPSNFMRGQYPGCADNEINNPPYIPRISDRSLAEKTLCPDSKTYLGDHYNTHSLFGWAQTEPTFNVVQQATGKRAFVLSRSTFVGSGKHSAHWLGDNFSQWKDLRRSVVGILEFNLFGIPYVGADICGFNYNTTYELCLRWMQLGSFYPFSRNHN
;
A
#
# COMPACT_ATOMS: atom_id res chain seq x y z
N PRO A 1 6.19 1.98 -29.89
CA PRO A 1 6.18 0.89 -28.88
C PRO A 1 7.43 1.00 -28.00
N GLY A 2 7.27 1.33 -26.73
CA GLY A 2 8.36 1.34 -25.75
C GLY A 2 8.35 0.05 -24.93
N THR A 3 9.51 -0.36 -24.43
CA THR A 3 9.64 -1.42 -23.44
C THR A 3 9.43 -0.84 -22.04
N TYR A 4 8.92 -1.66 -21.11
CA TYR A 4 8.80 -1.26 -19.70
C TYR A 4 9.40 -2.34 -18.82
N ARG A 5 10.68 -2.15 -18.49
CA ARG A 5 11.54 -3.11 -17.81
C ARG A 5 10.91 -3.75 -16.55
N PRO A 6 10.29 -2.99 -15.63
CA PRO A 6 9.61 -3.58 -14.47
C PRO A 6 8.56 -4.63 -14.83
N TYR A 7 7.75 -4.36 -15.85
CA TYR A 7 6.71 -5.28 -16.31
C TYR A 7 7.29 -6.48 -17.06
N GLU A 8 8.25 -6.27 -17.98
CA GLU A 8 8.87 -7.36 -18.72
C GLU A 8 9.56 -8.37 -17.80
N LEU A 9 10.33 -7.87 -16.83
CA LEU A 9 10.97 -8.73 -15.84
C LEU A 9 9.95 -9.49 -14.99
N GLY A 10 8.92 -8.79 -14.51
CA GLY A 10 7.92 -9.41 -13.66
C GLY A 10 7.09 -10.46 -14.41
N GLN A 11 6.85 -10.24 -15.70
CA GLN A 11 6.21 -11.22 -16.58
C GLN A 11 7.08 -12.45 -16.80
N GLU A 12 8.39 -12.26 -17.04
CA GLU A 12 9.36 -13.34 -17.16
C GLU A 12 9.47 -14.17 -15.88
N MET A 13 9.50 -13.50 -14.72
CA MET A 13 9.65 -14.13 -13.42
C MET A 13 8.34 -14.70 -12.85
N GLY A 14 7.19 -14.35 -13.43
CA GLY A 14 5.86 -14.80 -12.97
C GLY A 14 5.54 -14.32 -11.55
N VAL A 15 5.66 -13.01 -11.30
CA VAL A 15 5.56 -12.39 -9.97
C VAL A 15 4.18 -11.80 -9.67
N TRP A 16 3.22 -11.93 -10.57
CA TRP A 16 1.91 -11.29 -10.46
C TRP A 16 0.93 -12.11 -9.62
N VAL A 17 0.00 -11.42 -8.97
CA VAL A 17 -1.28 -12.02 -8.55
C VAL A 17 -2.01 -12.47 -9.81
N ASN A 18 -2.50 -13.70 -9.83
CA ASN A 18 -3.21 -14.27 -10.97
C ASN A 18 -4.73 -14.26 -10.74
N ASN A 19 -5.49 -14.38 -11.82
CA ASN A 19 -6.91 -14.70 -11.78
C ASN A 19 -7.15 -16.08 -11.16
N SER A 20 -8.42 -16.45 -11.00
CA SER A 20 -8.82 -17.72 -10.39
C SER A 20 -8.31 -18.97 -11.14
N ASP A 21 -7.89 -18.84 -12.41
CA ASP A 21 -7.22 -19.89 -13.18
C ASP A 21 -5.79 -20.19 -12.71
N GLY A 22 -5.21 -19.33 -11.86
CA GLY A 22 -3.88 -19.48 -11.29
C GLY A 22 -2.73 -19.17 -12.24
N VAL A 23 -2.99 -18.78 -13.49
CA VAL A 23 -1.95 -18.59 -14.53
C VAL A 23 -2.03 -17.24 -15.24
N THR A 24 -3.23 -16.66 -15.40
CA THR A 24 -3.40 -15.39 -16.09
C THR A 24 -3.24 -14.25 -15.08
N PRO A 25 -2.35 -13.27 -15.29
CA PRO A 25 -2.21 -12.13 -14.38
C PRO A 25 -3.52 -11.36 -14.17
N ALA A 26 -3.80 -10.97 -12.93
CA ALA A 26 -4.94 -10.12 -12.60
C ALA A 26 -4.66 -8.69 -13.10
N VAL A 27 -5.56 -8.16 -13.93
CA VAL A 27 -5.39 -6.86 -14.60
C VAL A 27 -6.42 -5.84 -14.12
N GLY A 28 -5.98 -4.85 -13.36
CA GLY A 28 -6.81 -3.76 -12.84
C GLY A 28 -6.39 -2.38 -13.35
N ARG A 29 -6.70 -1.35 -12.59
CA ARG A 29 -6.42 0.06 -12.91
C ARG A 29 -5.81 0.78 -11.70
N ALA A 30 -4.74 1.52 -11.95
CA ALA A 30 -4.07 2.37 -10.95
C ALA A 30 -3.64 3.69 -11.60
N TRP A 31 -2.63 4.36 -11.03
CA TRP A 31 -2.14 5.66 -11.50
C TRP A 31 -1.62 5.69 -12.95
N PRO A 32 -0.80 4.72 -13.42
CA PRO A 32 -0.28 4.78 -14.78
C PRO A 32 -1.41 4.74 -15.82
N PRO A 33 -1.28 5.46 -16.95
CA PRO A 33 -2.26 5.38 -18.02
C PRO A 33 -2.32 3.96 -18.56
N GLY A 34 -3.50 3.35 -18.52
CA GLY A 34 -3.71 1.99 -19.02
C GLY A 34 -3.99 0.99 -17.92
N ASP A 35 -3.64 -0.26 -18.19
CA ASP A 35 -3.87 -1.41 -17.33
C ASP A 35 -2.70 -1.62 -16.35
N SER A 36 -2.97 -2.24 -15.20
CA SER A 36 -1.95 -2.53 -14.18
C SER A 36 -2.09 -3.96 -13.67
N VAL A 37 -0.94 -4.63 -13.52
CA VAL A 37 -0.81 -5.92 -12.81
C VAL A 37 -0.30 -5.67 -11.40
N PHE A 38 -0.56 -6.61 -10.50
CA PHE A 38 -0.30 -6.45 -9.07
C PHE A 38 0.77 -7.47 -8.64
N PRO A 39 1.92 -7.05 -8.09
CA PRO A 39 2.94 -7.97 -7.61
C PRO A 39 2.43 -8.77 -6.41
N ASP A 40 2.65 -10.07 -6.42
CA ASP A 40 2.36 -10.94 -5.29
C ASP A 40 3.57 -10.98 -4.35
N TYR A 41 3.63 -10.10 -3.37
CA TYR A 41 4.74 -10.04 -2.40
C TYR A 41 4.82 -11.26 -1.47
N THR A 42 3.85 -12.18 -1.52
CA THR A 42 3.93 -13.45 -0.80
C THR A 42 4.77 -14.50 -1.54
N ASN A 43 5.04 -14.28 -2.84
CA ASN A 43 5.93 -15.09 -3.67
C ASN A 43 7.40 -14.67 -3.47
N PRO A 44 8.31 -15.59 -3.10
CA PRO A 44 9.74 -15.27 -2.95
C PRO A 44 10.39 -14.65 -4.20
N ARG A 45 9.93 -15.02 -5.41
CA ARG A 45 10.44 -14.44 -6.67
C ARG A 45 10.09 -12.97 -6.83
N THR A 46 8.97 -12.52 -6.24
CA THR A 46 8.59 -11.10 -6.24
C THR A 46 9.55 -10.29 -5.38
N VAL A 47 10.10 -10.87 -4.30
CA VAL A 47 11.12 -10.22 -3.47
C VAL A 47 12.40 -9.98 -4.26
N GLU A 48 12.85 -10.97 -5.03
CA GLU A 48 14.01 -10.84 -5.92
C GLU A 48 13.78 -9.77 -7.00
N TRP A 49 12.64 -9.84 -7.68
CA TRP A 49 12.21 -8.85 -8.68
C TRP A 49 12.20 -7.43 -8.12
N TRP A 50 11.56 -7.24 -6.95
CA TRP A 50 11.45 -5.93 -6.31
C TRP A 50 12.79 -5.39 -5.85
N THR A 51 13.64 -6.27 -5.29
CA THR A 51 14.99 -5.92 -4.84
C THR A 51 15.83 -5.44 -6.03
N GLN A 52 15.82 -6.19 -7.13
CA GLN A 52 16.55 -5.84 -8.33
C GLN A 52 16.11 -4.47 -8.87
N LEU A 53 14.81 -4.23 -9.02
CA LEU A 53 14.30 -2.96 -9.54
C LEU A 53 14.64 -1.77 -8.63
N CYS A 54 14.55 -1.94 -7.31
CA CYS A 54 14.90 -0.88 -6.37
C CYS A 54 16.39 -0.53 -6.42
N LEU A 55 17.28 -1.53 -6.55
CA LEU A 55 18.73 -1.31 -6.68
C LEU A 55 19.08 -0.70 -8.03
N GLU A 56 18.50 -1.20 -9.13
CA GLU A 56 18.68 -0.59 -10.46
C GLU A 56 18.21 0.87 -10.47
N PHE A 57 17.09 1.18 -9.80
CA PHE A 57 16.61 2.56 -9.72
C PHE A 57 17.45 3.44 -8.78
N LYS A 58 18.12 2.86 -7.78
CA LYS A 58 19.06 3.58 -6.91
C LYS A 58 20.27 4.12 -7.70
N ASP A 59 20.73 3.35 -8.70
CA ASP A 59 21.81 3.78 -9.59
C ASP A 59 21.39 4.94 -10.52
N VAL A 60 20.09 5.10 -10.75
CA VAL A 60 19.52 6.22 -11.54
C VAL A 60 19.21 7.43 -10.65
N LEU A 61 18.61 7.19 -9.48
CA LEU A 61 18.21 8.21 -8.52
C LEU A 61 18.65 7.78 -7.11
N ASP A 62 19.55 8.56 -6.52
CA ASP A 62 20.14 8.32 -5.21
C ASP A 62 19.14 8.59 -4.05
N TYR A 63 18.10 7.77 -3.90
CA TYR A 63 17.05 7.93 -2.87
C TYR A 63 17.47 7.39 -1.48
N ASP A 64 17.01 8.02 -0.39
CA ASP A 64 17.37 7.60 0.98
C ASP A 64 16.31 6.72 1.67
N GLY A 65 15.13 6.58 1.08
CA GLY A 65 14.03 5.77 1.60
C GLY A 65 12.90 5.64 0.60
N ILE A 66 11.93 4.79 0.92
CA ILE A 66 10.82 4.47 0.01
C ILE A 66 9.48 4.68 0.71
N TRP A 67 8.59 5.41 0.04
CA TRP A 67 7.18 5.50 0.42
C TRP A 67 6.37 4.53 -0.46
N ILE A 68 5.85 3.46 0.14
CA ILE A 68 4.97 2.48 -0.52
C ILE A 68 3.50 2.83 -0.27
N ASP A 69 2.83 3.24 -1.32
CA ASP A 69 1.42 3.66 -1.31
C ASP A 69 0.55 2.70 -2.13
N MET A 70 -0.77 2.82 -2.02
CA MET A 70 -1.75 2.03 -2.79
C MET A 70 -1.72 0.52 -2.53
N ASN A 71 -1.19 0.10 -1.38
CA ASN A 71 -0.85 -1.29 -1.09
C ASN A 71 -1.87 -2.03 -0.22
N GLU A 72 -3.14 -1.63 -0.26
CA GLU A 72 -4.24 -2.41 0.29
C GLU A 72 -4.42 -3.81 -0.32
N PRO A 73 -4.32 -4.06 -1.65
CA PRO A 73 -3.96 -3.21 -2.79
C PRO A 73 -5.14 -2.40 -3.34
N SER A 74 -4.94 -1.11 -3.54
CA SER A 74 -5.97 -0.25 -4.12
C SER A 74 -6.08 -0.45 -5.63
N ASN A 75 -7.32 -0.53 -6.10
CA ASN A 75 -7.66 -0.67 -7.50
C ASN A 75 -8.76 0.35 -7.87
N PHE A 76 -8.62 1.05 -9.00
CA PHE A 76 -9.58 2.06 -9.45
C PHE A 76 -10.83 1.47 -10.10
N MET A 77 -10.92 0.15 -10.16
CA MET A 77 -12.12 -0.60 -10.53
C MET A 77 -12.47 -1.62 -9.43
N ARG A 78 -13.70 -2.13 -9.50
CA ARG A 78 -14.15 -3.23 -8.64
C ARG A 78 -13.69 -4.56 -9.24
N GLY A 79 -12.82 -5.29 -8.52
CA GLY A 79 -12.18 -6.49 -9.04
C GLY A 79 -11.17 -6.17 -10.15
N GLN A 80 -10.95 -7.12 -11.05
CA GLN A 80 -10.07 -6.95 -12.23
C GLN A 80 -10.83 -7.26 -13.52
N TYR A 81 -10.21 -7.05 -14.68
CA TYR A 81 -10.76 -7.50 -15.97
C TYR A 81 -10.78 -9.04 -16.05
N PRO A 82 -11.87 -9.68 -16.53
CA PRO A 82 -13.12 -9.10 -17.05
C PRO A 82 -14.19 -8.80 -15.99
N GLY A 83 -13.94 -9.15 -14.73
CA GLY A 83 -14.82 -8.98 -13.58
C GLY A 83 -14.56 -10.10 -12.57
N CYS A 84 -15.28 -10.08 -11.44
CA CYS A 84 -15.26 -11.19 -10.50
C CYS A 84 -16.34 -12.20 -10.85
N ALA A 85 -16.00 -13.49 -10.84
CA ALA A 85 -16.96 -14.57 -11.04
C ALA A 85 -17.97 -14.62 -9.88
N ASP A 86 -19.19 -15.05 -10.17
CA ASP A 86 -20.20 -15.27 -9.12
C ASP A 86 -19.95 -16.62 -8.43
N ASN A 87 -19.36 -16.56 -7.23
CA ASN A 87 -19.04 -17.72 -6.41
C ASN A 87 -18.99 -17.35 -4.92
N GLU A 88 -18.91 -18.35 -4.04
CA GLU A 88 -18.93 -18.17 -2.59
C GLU A 88 -17.69 -17.43 -2.01
N ILE A 89 -16.60 -17.31 -2.78
CA ILE A 89 -15.40 -16.58 -2.36
C ILE A 89 -15.58 -15.09 -2.65
N ASN A 90 -16.06 -14.74 -3.84
CA ASN A 90 -16.33 -13.36 -4.24
C ASN A 90 -17.60 -12.79 -3.57
N ASN A 91 -18.60 -13.64 -3.34
CA ASN A 91 -19.89 -13.33 -2.73
C ASN A 91 -20.19 -14.30 -1.57
N PRO A 92 -19.49 -14.17 -0.43
CA PRO A 92 -19.69 -15.08 0.71
C PRO A 92 -21.05 -14.89 1.37
N PRO A 93 -21.55 -15.91 2.10
CA PRO A 93 -22.86 -15.86 2.75
C PRO A 93 -22.98 -14.74 3.80
N TYR A 94 -21.86 -14.27 4.35
CA TYR A 94 -21.79 -13.12 5.23
C TYR A 94 -20.72 -12.14 4.74
N ILE A 95 -21.14 -10.90 4.49
CA ILE A 95 -20.24 -9.79 4.16
C ILE A 95 -20.26 -8.83 5.36
N PRO A 96 -19.09 -8.54 5.98
CA PRO A 96 -19.02 -7.55 7.06
C PRO A 96 -19.50 -6.18 6.59
N ARG A 97 -19.69 -5.23 7.52
CA ARG A 97 -20.10 -3.86 7.18
C ARG A 97 -18.91 -3.04 6.63
N ILE A 98 -18.41 -3.45 5.49
CA ILE A 98 -17.40 -2.76 4.68
C ILE A 98 -18.05 -1.80 3.68
N SER A 99 -17.24 -0.93 3.09
CA SER A 99 -17.64 -0.04 2.00
C SER A 99 -18.33 -0.82 0.88
N ASP A 100 -19.48 -0.32 0.41
CA ASP A 100 -20.29 -0.86 -0.68
C ASP A 100 -20.70 -2.35 -0.58
N ARG A 101 -20.52 -2.97 0.60
CA ARG A 101 -20.84 -4.38 0.88
C ARG A 101 -20.29 -5.36 -0.17
N SER A 102 -19.10 -5.10 -0.71
CA SER A 102 -18.41 -6.03 -1.59
C SER A 102 -16.94 -6.13 -1.24
N LEU A 103 -16.42 -7.36 -1.17
CA LEU A 103 -15.00 -7.62 -0.90
C LEU A 103 -14.08 -7.19 -2.04
N ALA A 104 -14.60 -7.07 -3.26
CA ALA A 104 -13.84 -6.63 -4.44
C ALA A 104 -13.89 -5.10 -4.64
N GLU A 105 -14.59 -4.36 -3.79
CA GLU A 105 -14.71 -2.91 -3.94
C GLU A 105 -13.34 -2.25 -3.75
N LYS A 106 -12.90 -1.51 -4.78
CA LYS A 106 -11.60 -0.84 -4.85
C LYS A 106 -10.38 -1.75 -4.60
N THR A 107 -10.51 -3.04 -4.90
CA THR A 107 -9.41 -4.03 -4.79
C THR A 107 -9.60 -5.16 -5.83
N LEU A 108 -8.75 -6.17 -5.81
CA LEU A 108 -8.83 -7.37 -6.64
C LEU A 108 -9.98 -8.31 -6.22
N CYS A 109 -10.39 -9.20 -7.12
CA CYS A 109 -11.37 -10.23 -6.85
C CYS A 109 -10.85 -11.17 -5.73
N PRO A 110 -11.67 -11.49 -4.73
CA PRO A 110 -11.27 -12.39 -3.64
C PRO A 110 -10.79 -13.77 -4.10
N ASP A 111 -11.29 -14.32 -5.20
CA ASP A 111 -10.85 -15.62 -5.75
C ASP A 111 -9.56 -15.56 -6.58
N SER A 112 -8.90 -14.40 -6.67
CA SER A 112 -7.58 -14.25 -7.28
C SER A 112 -6.54 -15.08 -6.53
N LYS A 113 -5.52 -15.58 -7.23
CA LYS A 113 -4.50 -16.47 -6.68
C LYS A 113 -3.22 -15.71 -6.35
N THR A 114 -2.79 -15.87 -5.10
CA THR A 114 -1.46 -15.50 -4.58
C THR A 114 -0.68 -16.78 -4.25
N TYR A 115 0.61 -16.67 -4.01
CA TYR A 115 1.51 -17.78 -3.71
C TYR A 115 1.10 -18.54 -2.43
N LEU A 116 0.56 -17.83 -1.43
CA LEU A 116 0.06 -18.43 -0.20
C LEU A 116 -1.41 -18.91 -0.26
N GLY A 117 -2.12 -18.65 -1.36
CA GLY A 117 -3.51 -19.07 -1.55
C GLY A 117 -4.39 -17.96 -2.13
N ASP A 118 -5.68 -18.02 -1.83
CA ASP A 118 -6.66 -17.06 -2.38
C ASP A 118 -6.48 -15.66 -1.79
N HIS A 119 -6.68 -14.64 -2.62
CA HIS A 119 -6.69 -13.24 -2.19
C HIS A 119 -7.69 -12.98 -1.08
N TYR A 120 -8.80 -13.73 -1.03
CA TYR A 120 -9.76 -13.72 0.07
C TYR A 120 -9.08 -13.88 1.44
N ASN A 121 -8.06 -14.75 1.54
CA ASN A 121 -7.33 -15.00 2.77
C ASN A 121 -6.11 -14.09 2.95
N THR A 122 -5.52 -13.61 1.85
CA THR A 122 -4.26 -12.85 1.86
C THR A 122 -4.44 -11.35 1.65
N HIS A 123 -5.65 -10.86 1.39
CA HIS A 123 -5.95 -9.45 1.07
C HIS A 123 -5.35 -8.49 2.09
N SER A 124 -5.68 -8.67 3.38
CA SER A 124 -5.19 -7.79 4.44
C SER A 124 -3.70 -7.97 4.77
N LEU A 125 -3.00 -8.87 4.08
CA LEU A 125 -1.56 -9.08 4.20
C LEU A 125 -0.78 -8.42 3.05
N PHE A 126 -1.45 -7.84 2.04
CA PHE A 126 -0.77 -7.35 0.84
C PHE A 126 0.29 -6.28 1.14
N GLY A 127 -0.11 -5.21 1.85
CA GLY A 127 0.82 -4.16 2.28
C GLY A 127 1.87 -4.68 3.26
N TRP A 128 1.46 -5.53 4.21
CA TRP A 128 2.38 -6.16 5.16
C TRP A 128 3.49 -6.96 4.45
N ALA A 129 3.13 -7.79 3.47
CA ALA A 129 4.07 -8.60 2.69
C ALA A 129 5.04 -7.74 1.86
N GLN A 130 4.65 -6.52 1.48
CA GLN A 130 5.53 -5.58 0.79
C GLN A 130 6.55 -4.89 1.73
N THR A 131 6.21 -4.69 3.01
CA THR A 131 7.05 -3.89 3.92
C THR A 131 8.44 -4.50 4.17
N GLU A 132 8.53 -5.81 4.43
CA GLU A 132 9.81 -6.47 4.72
C GLU A 132 10.78 -6.49 3.53
N PRO A 133 10.37 -6.91 2.31
CA PRO A 133 11.20 -6.78 1.11
C PRO A 133 11.70 -5.35 0.89
N THR A 134 10.81 -4.36 1.04
CA THR A 134 11.15 -2.95 0.84
C THR A 134 12.14 -2.46 1.89
N PHE A 135 11.96 -2.85 3.16
CA PHE A 135 12.88 -2.51 4.23
C PHE A 135 14.28 -3.06 3.95
N ASN A 136 14.37 -4.34 3.61
CA ASN A 136 15.64 -5.01 3.34
C ASN A 136 16.38 -4.38 2.15
N VAL A 137 15.68 -4.08 1.04
CA VAL A 137 16.34 -3.46 -0.11
C VAL A 137 16.77 -2.02 0.16
N VAL A 138 16.03 -1.23 0.94
CA VAL A 138 16.48 0.12 1.32
C VAL A 138 17.74 0.04 2.18
N GLN A 139 17.85 -0.92 3.10
CA GLN A 139 19.08 -1.13 3.86
C GLN A 139 20.25 -1.52 2.94
N GLN A 140 20.02 -2.41 1.98
CA GLN A 140 21.03 -2.82 1.01
C GLN A 140 21.47 -1.67 0.11
N ALA A 141 20.52 -0.89 -0.40
CA ALA A 141 20.76 0.23 -1.31
C ALA A 141 21.52 1.39 -0.64
N THR A 142 21.31 1.60 0.66
CA THR A 142 21.87 2.77 1.37
C THR A 142 23.02 2.41 2.32
N GLY A 143 23.16 1.14 2.70
CA GLY A 143 24.07 0.70 3.76
C GLY A 143 23.70 1.22 5.16
N LYS A 144 22.48 1.72 5.35
CA LYS A 144 22.02 2.41 6.57
C LYS A 144 20.73 1.79 7.11
N ARG A 145 20.18 2.38 8.18
CA ARG A 145 18.81 2.08 8.62
C ARG A 145 17.84 2.51 7.53
N ALA A 146 16.89 1.64 7.20
CA ALA A 146 15.89 1.95 6.19
C ALA A 146 14.83 2.92 6.72
N PHE A 147 14.37 3.81 5.83
CA PHE A 147 13.11 4.52 5.99
C PHE A 147 12.12 3.96 4.97
N VAL A 148 11.07 3.29 5.47
CA VAL A 148 9.93 2.82 4.68
C VAL A 148 8.66 3.38 5.27
N LEU A 149 7.84 4.06 4.47
CA LEU A 149 6.54 4.57 4.87
C LEU A 149 5.46 3.76 4.14
N SER A 150 4.56 3.09 4.87
CA SER A 150 3.50 2.24 4.28
C SER A 150 2.09 2.71 4.61
N ARG A 151 1.17 2.62 3.65
CA ARG A 151 -0.25 2.91 3.88
C ARG A 151 -0.93 1.75 4.57
N SER A 152 -1.03 0.62 3.87
CA SER A 152 -1.63 -0.59 4.39
C SER A 152 -0.67 -1.26 5.38
N THR A 153 -1.24 -1.78 6.46
CA THR A 153 -0.50 -2.44 7.54
C THR A 153 -1.29 -3.64 8.06
N PHE A 154 -0.56 -4.64 8.57
CA PHE A 154 -1.08 -5.72 9.40
C PHE A 154 -0.29 -5.82 10.71
N VAL A 155 -0.68 -6.73 11.61
CA VAL A 155 0.01 -6.96 12.89
C VAL A 155 1.51 -7.18 12.67
N GLY A 156 2.34 -6.39 13.36
CA GLY A 156 3.80 -6.47 13.26
C GLY A 156 4.45 -5.60 12.19
N SER A 157 3.68 -4.84 11.38
CA SER A 157 4.25 -3.98 10.31
C SER A 157 5.25 -2.92 10.83
N GLY A 158 5.13 -2.52 12.10
CA GLY A 158 6.04 -1.57 12.75
C GLY A 158 7.48 -2.07 12.89
N LYS A 159 7.73 -3.37 12.67
CA LYS A 159 9.08 -3.93 12.56
C LYS A 159 9.82 -3.43 11.31
N HIS A 160 9.10 -3.14 10.23
CA HIS A 160 9.69 -2.85 8.91
C HIS A 160 9.23 -1.52 8.31
N SER A 161 8.25 -0.82 8.90
CA SER A 161 7.72 0.41 8.30
C SER A 161 7.19 1.40 9.33
N ALA A 162 7.28 2.67 8.94
CA ALA A 162 6.50 3.79 9.45
C ALA A 162 5.09 3.77 8.83
N HIS A 163 4.17 4.54 9.41
CA HIS A 163 2.82 4.69 8.88
C HIS A 163 2.38 6.17 8.88
N TRP A 164 1.48 6.54 7.97
CA TRP A 164 0.74 7.80 8.09
C TRP A 164 -0.75 7.48 7.97
N LEU A 165 -1.59 8.26 8.65
CA LEU A 165 -3.04 8.00 8.76
C LEU A 165 -3.84 8.16 7.46
N GLY A 166 -3.19 8.23 6.29
CA GLY A 166 -3.83 8.30 4.99
C GLY A 166 -4.39 9.67 4.64
N ASP A 167 -5.22 9.67 3.61
CA ASP A 167 -5.78 10.84 2.93
C ASP A 167 -6.84 11.58 3.78
N ASN A 168 -6.37 12.28 4.81
CA ASN A 168 -7.20 13.10 5.68
C ASN A 168 -7.72 14.36 4.96
N PHE A 169 -8.62 15.10 5.63
CA PHE A 169 -9.15 16.36 5.10
C PHE A 169 -8.63 17.56 5.89
N SER A 170 -8.48 18.70 5.20
CA SER A 170 -8.17 20.01 5.76
C SER A 170 -9.33 20.57 6.61
N GLN A 171 -9.64 19.90 7.72
CA GLN A 171 -10.74 20.22 8.63
C GLN A 171 -10.32 20.04 10.10
N TRP A 172 -10.88 20.85 11.01
CA TRP A 172 -10.59 20.76 12.45
C TRP A 172 -10.91 19.40 13.08
N LYS A 173 -11.89 18.68 12.53
CA LYS A 173 -12.26 17.33 13.01
C LYS A 173 -11.13 16.32 12.73
N ASP A 174 -10.43 16.45 11.61
CA ASP A 174 -9.34 15.58 11.19
C ASP A 174 -8.08 15.87 12.03
N LEU A 175 -7.79 17.15 12.29
CA LEU A 175 -6.76 17.56 13.28
C LEU A 175 -7.02 16.94 14.66
N ARG A 176 -8.28 16.89 15.11
CA ARG A 176 -8.61 16.27 16.40
C ARG A 176 -8.46 14.75 16.37
N ARG A 177 -8.90 14.12 15.27
CA ARG A 177 -8.88 12.65 15.12
C ARG A 177 -7.47 12.10 14.95
N SER A 178 -6.54 12.86 14.38
CA SER A 178 -5.15 12.42 14.22
C SER A 178 -4.50 12.02 15.55
N VAL A 179 -4.80 12.73 16.64
CA VAL A 179 -4.28 12.41 17.98
C VAL A 179 -4.70 11.01 18.41
N VAL A 180 -5.96 10.65 18.20
CA VAL A 180 -6.48 9.31 18.53
C VAL A 180 -5.83 8.25 17.66
N GLY A 181 -5.78 8.45 16.34
CA GLY A 181 -5.15 7.50 15.42
C GLY A 181 -3.67 7.28 15.72
N ILE A 182 -2.92 8.34 16.03
CA ILE A 182 -1.51 8.23 16.41
C ILE A 182 -1.32 7.42 17.70
N LEU A 183 -2.19 7.62 18.70
CA LEU A 183 -2.14 6.84 19.95
C LEU A 183 -2.48 5.37 19.71
N GLU A 184 -3.49 5.07 18.89
CA GLU A 184 -3.87 3.71 18.50
C GLU A 184 -2.70 2.98 17.82
N PHE A 185 -2.03 3.62 16.85
CA PHE A 185 -0.88 3.02 16.17
C PHE A 185 0.34 2.81 17.09
N ASN A 186 0.50 3.61 18.14
CA ASN A 186 1.48 3.33 19.19
C ASN A 186 1.11 2.05 19.97
N LEU A 187 -0.17 1.81 20.26
CA LEU A 187 -0.62 0.54 20.85
C LEU A 187 -0.41 -0.65 19.90
N PHE A 188 -0.53 -0.43 18.59
CA PHE A 188 -0.28 -1.45 17.56
C PHE A 188 1.20 -1.73 17.33
N GLY A 189 2.11 -1.04 18.02
CA GLY A 189 3.56 -1.22 17.87
C GLY A 189 4.13 -0.60 16.60
N ILE A 190 3.48 0.44 16.06
CA ILE A 190 3.94 1.23 14.91
C ILE A 190 4.17 2.68 15.39
N PRO A 191 5.26 2.93 16.16
CA PRO A 191 5.42 4.18 16.89
C PRO A 191 5.80 5.36 15.98
N TYR A 192 6.43 5.11 14.83
CA TYR A 192 6.80 6.15 13.87
C TYR A 192 5.60 6.43 12.95
N VAL A 193 4.62 7.14 13.50
CA VAL A 193 3.33 7.43 12.89
C VAL A 193 2.96 8.90 12.97
N GLY A 194 2.22 9.38 11.97
CA GLY A 194 1.74 10.76 11.89
C GLY A 194 0.52 10.92 10.99
N ALA A 195 -0.01 12.13 10.90
CA ALA A 195 -1.02 12.51 9.92
C ALA A 195 -0.48 13.61 9.03
N ASP A 196 -1.03 13.74 7.81
CA ASP A 196 -0.65 14.82 6.91
C ASP A 196 -1.05 16.17 7.52
N ILE A 197 -0.02 16.94 7.89
CA ILE A 197 -0.15 18.20 8.60
C ILE A 197 -0.79 19.23 7.67
N CYS A 198 -1.74 19.99 8.21
CA CYS A 198 -2.62 20.94 7.50
C CYS A 198 -3.77 20.30 6.69
N GLY A 199 -3.73 18.98 6.47
CA GLY A 199 -4.72 18.21 5.72
C GLY A 199 -4.32 17.99 4.26
N PHE A 200 -4.56 16.80 3.73
CA PHE A 200 -4.27 16.42 2.35
C PHE A 200 -5.38 16.85 1.37
N ASN A 201 -6.62 16.45 1.66
CA ASN A 201 -7.77 16.82 0.84
C ASN A 201 -8.31 18.21 1.22
N TYR A 202 -8.76 18.96 0.21
CA TYR A 202 -9.28 20.34 0.32
C TYR A 202 -8.24 21.39 0.68
N ASN A 203 -8.55 22.65 0.35
CA ASN A 203 -7.72 23.78 0.73
C ASN A 203 -7.79 24.03 2.24
N THR A 204 -6.63 24.07 2.89
CA THR A 204 -6.50 24.47 4.30
C THR A 204 -6.70 25.97 4.50
N THR A 205 -6.90 26.40 5.74
CA THR A 205 -6.88 27.83 6.12
C THR A 205 -5.61 28.15 6.89
N TYR A 206 -5.20 29.42 6.89
CA TYR A 206 -4.05 29.86 7.68
C TYR A 206 -4.15 29.43 9.15
N GLU A 207 -5.32 29.64 9.78
CA GLU A 207 -5.52 29.30 11.19
C GLU A 207 -5.45 27.78 11.43
N LEU A 208 -6.09 26.98 10.59
CA LEU A 208 -6.05 25.52 10.71
C LEU A 208 -4.62 25.02 10.55
N CYS A 209 -3.91 25.46 9.50
CA CYS A 209 -2.56 25.02 9.23
C CYS A 209 -1.57 25.50 10.30
N LEU A 210 -1.73 26.72 10.83
CA LEU A 210 -0.96 27.21 11.98
C LEU A 210 -1.11 26.29 13.19
N ARG A 211 -2.35 25.91 13.55
CA ARG A 211 -2.60 25.00 14.68
C ARG A 211 -2.13 23.58 14.39
N TRP A 212 -2.28 23.10 13.16
CA TRP A 212 -1.83 21.77 12.79
C TRP A 212 -0.31 21.69 12.77
N MET A 213 0.42 22.73 12.33
CA MET A 213 1.88 22.76 12.42
C MET A 213 2.36 22.75 13.88
N GLN A 214 1.69 23.49 14.78
CA GLN A 214 1.98 23.46 16.23
C GLN A 214 1.82 22.07 16.83
N LEU A 215 0.77 21.33 16.45
CA LEU A 215 0.55 19.96 16.91
C LEU A 215 1.50 18.97 16.22
N GLY A 216 1.63 19.11 14.90
CA GLY A 216 2.33 18.19 14.01
C GLY A 216 3.82 18.12 14.26
N SER A 217 4.44 19.19 14.78
CA SER A 217 5.83 19.17 15.25
C SER A 217 6.08 18.20 16.41
N PHE A 218 5.02 17.70 17.05
CA PHE A 218 5.09 16.68 18.11
C PHE A 218 4.61 15.30 17.66
N TYR A 219 4.23 15.13 16.39
CA TYR A 219 3.99 13.78 15.86
C TYR A 219 5.31 13.01 15.78
N PRO A 220 5.33 11.72 16.13
CA PRO A 220 6.51 10.88 15.94
C PRO A 220 7.01 10.94 14.49
N PHE A 221 6.12 10.80 13.51
CA PHE A 221 6.39 11.10 12.11
C PHE A 221 5.73 12.43 11.71
N SER A 222 6.53 13.46 11.45
CA SER A 222 6.04 14.81 11.15
C SER A 222 6.22 15.14 9.66
N ARG A 223 5.14 15.08 8.88
CA ARG A 223 5.09 15.41 7.45
C ARG A 223 3.96 16.38 7.13
N ASN A 224 4.24 17.44 6.39
CA ASN A 224 3.23 18.24 5.70
C ASN A 224 3.10 17.72 4.27
N HIS A 225 1.88 17.37 3.84
CA HIS A 225 1.60 16.77 2.54
C HIS A 225 0.21 17.21 2.06
N ASN A 226 0.09 17.43 0.74
CA ASN A 226 -1.09 17.93 0.05
C ASN A 226 -1.04 17.51 -1.43
#